data_AF-A0A2P1UH50-F1
#
_entry.id   AF-A0A2P1UH50-F1
#
_cell.length_a   1.000
_cell.length_b   1.000
_cell.length_c   1.000
_cell.angle_alpha   90.00
_cell.angle_beta   90.00
_cell.angle_gamma   90.00
#
_symmetry.space_group_name_H-M   'P 1'
#
loop_
_entity.id
_entity.type
_entity.pdbx_description
1 polymer ?
#
loop_
_entity_poly.entity_id
_entity_poly.type
_entity_poly.pdbx_seq_one_letter_code
_entity_poly.pdbx_strand_id
1 'polypeptide(L)'
;MINTRLKPVTTGLIGAVGLGVALLGMPEAAKAATVVAGTDYLSSPAGSNFVTIDGLGTVQLKGLPFGPGNTDTTVERQADCVFNAGTCNIPIEMTNLSLISIDPVAINGQLVDLFVKIAPGSRSTGIMTINQDHTFSSVLNLDWQVLAAPVGSGMQNAICVAEIAALPGFEADCSLLTPDQLTASGSWGSTPPPGAVIVKGPVGDQTANLHTNLGADQMDFFLIGDVEHNHRDYAANHTVRQAKVPEPSTVLGLIAVGLSSIVGFKGKKEPK
;
A
#
# COMPACT_ATOMS: atom_id res chain seq x y z
N MET A 1 23.23 -89.61 51.41
CA MET A 1 22.95 -89.92 49.98
C MET A 1 21.72 -89.10 49.59
N ILE A 2 21.91 -87.99 48.88
CA ILE A 2 21.84 -87.81 47.40
C ILE A 2 20.40 -87.52 46.91
N ASN A 3 20.21 -86.28 46.43
CA ASN A 3 19.33 -85.71 45.39
C ASN A 3 17.87 -86.20 45.22
N THR A 4 16.86 -85.34 44.96
CA THR A 4 16.64 -84.52 43.72
C THR A 4 15.38 -83.62 43.88
N ARG A 5 14.96 -82.66 43.02
CA ARG A 5 15.49 -82.02 41.79
C ARG A 5 15.66 -80.47 41.98
N LEU A 6 14.86 -79.63 41.29
CA LEU A 6 14.94 -78.15 41.21
C LEU A 6 13.59 -77.51 40.79
N LYS A 7 13.35 -76.25 41.25
CA LYS A 7 12.77 -75.05 40.55
C LYS A 7 11.34 -75.11 39.91
N PRO A 8 10.57 -73.99 39.81
CA PRO A 8 11.01 -72.66 39.37
C PRO A 8 10.67 -71.45 40.27
N VAL A 9 11.13 -70.28 39.80
CA VAL A 9 11.03 -68.94 40.40
C VAL A 9 9.99 -68.12 39.63
N THR A 10 9.19 -67.31 40.32
CA THR A 10 8.62 -66.08 39.73
C THR A 10 8.56 -64.96 40.76
N THR A 11 9.02 -63.79 40.36
CA THR A 11 9.31 -62.64 41.25
C THR A 11 8.04 -61.87 41.60
N GLY A 12 7.73 -61.75 42.90
CA GLY A 12 6.71 -60.83 43.40
C GLY A 12 7.22 -59.38 43.37
N LEU A 13 6.69 -58.56 42.48
CA LEU A 13 7.11 -57.18 42.30
C LEU A 13 6.60 -56.28 43.45
N ILE A 14 7.50 -55.54 44.10
CA ILE A 14 7.11 -54.49 45.06
C ILE A 14 6.60 -53.29 44.27
N GLY A 15 5.29 -53.05 44.30
CA GLY A 15 4.66 -51.86 43.71
C GLY A 15 4.88 -50.63 44.59
N ALA A 16 5.92 -49.85 44.29
CA ALA A 16 6.16 -48.58 44.97
C ALA A 16 5.19 -47.48 44.51
N VAL A 17 4.85 -46.58 45.44
CA VAL A 17 3.94 -45.45 45.22
C VAL A 17 4.52 -44.46 44.21
N GLY A 18 3.74 -44.12 43.18
CA GLY A 18 4.03 -43.05 42.24
C GLY A 18 2.80 -42.18 42.03
N LEU A 19 2.51 -41.27 42.96
CA LEU A 19 1.42 -40.30 42.82
C LEU A 19 1.86 -39.21 41.84
N GLY A 20 1.71 -39.48 40.54
CA GLY A 20 2.05 -38.55 39.47
C GLY A 20 1.16 -37.30 39.55
N VAL A 21 1.73 -36.18 40.00
CA VAL A 21 1.10 -34.87 39.84
C VAL A 21 1.05 -34.56 38.35
N ALA A 22 -0.12 -34.73 37.76
CA ALA A 22 -0.38 -34.23 36.41
C ALA A 22 -0.28 -32.70 36.46
N LEU A 23 0.85 -32.16 36.01
CA LEU A 23 0.96 -30.75 35.70
C LEU A 23 0.05 -30.49 34.51
N LEU A 24 -1.21 -30.14 34.80
CA LEU A 24 -2.15 -29.64 33.81
C LEU A 24 -1.53 -28.39 33.22
N GLY A 25 -0.93 -28.52 32.04
CA GLY A 25 -0.43 -27.38 31.28
C GLY A 25 -1.59 -26.41 31.11
N MET A 26 -1.49 -25.24 31.74
CA MET A 26 -2.43 -24.16 31.48
C MET A 26 -2.36 -23.90 29.97
N PRO A 27 -3.49 -23.94 29.24
CA PRO A 27 -3.47 -23.57 27.84
C PRO A 27 -3.03 -22.11 27.78
N GLU A 28 -1.82 -21.89 27.29
CA GLU A 28 -1.32 -20.56 26.98
C GLU A 28 -2.30 -19.97 25.97
N ALA A 29 -2.96 -18.87 26.36
CA ALA A 29 -3.99 -18.28 25.53
C ALA A 29 -3.35 -17.90 24.19
N ALA A 30 -3.81 -18.52 23.10
CA ALA A 30 -3.27 -18.28 21.77
C ALA A 30 -3.37 -16.77 21.48
N LYS A 31 -2.22 -16.09 21.50
CA LYS A 31 -2.18 -14.64 21.35
C LYS A 31 -2.71 -14.30 19.95
N ALA A 32 -3.71 -13.42 19.91
CA ALA A 32 -4.34 -13.03 18.66
C ALA A 32 -3.28 -12.42 17.73
N ALA A 33 -3.22 -12.92 16.50
CA ALA A 33 -2.39 -12.33 15.47
C ALA A 33 -2.76 -10.84 15.30
N THR A 34 -1.75 -10.00 15.10
CA THR A 34 -1.91 -8.55 15.08
C THR A 34 -1.26 -7.98 13.82
N VAL A 35 -2.03 -7.34 12.95
CA VAL A 35 -1.49 -6.47 11.90
C VAL A 35 -1.22 -5.10 12.54
N VAL A 36 0.04 -4.66 12.57
CA VAL A 36 0.41 -3.40 13.24
C VAL A 36 0.01 -2.16 12.44
N ALA A 37 -0.23 -1.04 13.10
CA ALA A 37 -0.42 0.28 12.48
C ALA A 37 0.74 0.63 11.52
N GLY A 38 0.51 1.51 10.55
CA GLY A 38 1.55 1.93 9.59
C GLY A 38 1.00 2.64 8.35
N THR A 39 1.84 2.90 7.34
CA THR A 39 1.45 3.57 6.09
C THR A 39 1.47 2.62 4.89
N ASP A 40 0.40 2.61 4.11
CA ASP A 40 0.34 1.93 2.82
C ASP A 40 0.77 2.90 1.71
N TYR A 41 1.94 2.62 1.12
CA TYR A 41 2.53 3.38 0.01
C TYR A 41 2.01 2.86 -1.33
N LEU A 42 1.18 3.65 -2.02
CA LEU A 42 0.40 3.24 -3.17
C LEU A 42 0.73 4.07 -4.43
N SER A 43 0.46 3.47 -5.59
CA SER A 43 0.58 4.15 -6.88
C SER A 43 -0.61 3.89 -7.79
N SER A 44 -1.01 4.92 -8.54
CA SER A 44 -2.19 4.95 -9.42
C SER A 44 -1.79 4.80 -10.90
N PRO A 45 -1.84 3.59 -11.49
CA PRO A 45 -1.45 3.35 -12.87
C PRO A 45 -2.28 4.12 -13.90
N ALA A 46 -1.63 4.58 -14.96
CA ALA A 46 -2.28 5.27 -16.07
C ALA A 46 -3.34 4.38 -16.78
N GLY A 47 -4.48 4.98 -17.15
CA GLY A 47 -5.52 4.36 -17.98
C GLY A 47 -6.57 3.52 -17.24
N SER A 48 -6.44 3.39 -15.91
CA SER A 48 -7.43 2.79 -15.01
C SER A 48 -8.04 3.80 -14.03
N ASN A 49 -7.61 5.06 -14.14
CA ASN A 49 -7.95 6.15 -13.25
C ASN A 49 -8.64 7.25 -14.06
N PHE A 50 -9.83 7.68 -13.68
CA PHE A 50 -10.54 8.75 -14.39
C PHE A 50 -11.46 9.54 -13.47
N VAL A 51 -11.74 10.78 -13.87
CA VAL A 51 -12.79 11.63 -13.30
C VAL A 51 -13.71 12.10 -14.41
N THR A 52 -15.03 12.03 -14.21
CA THR A 52 -15.99 12.68 -15.12
C THR A 52 -16.41 14.01 -14.50
N ILE A 53 -16.16 15.09 -15.24
CA ILE A 53 -16.46 16.46 -14.83
C ILE A 53 -17.55 17.01 -15.75
N ASP A 54 -18.65 17.50 -15.19
CA ASP A 54 -19.71 18.11 -15.97
C ASP A 54 -19.18 19.32 -16.75
N GLY A 55 -19.45 19.36 -18.06
CA GLY A 55 -18.92 20.37 -18.98
C GLY A 55 -17.55 20.05 -19.58
N LEU A 56 -16.76 19.13 -19.02
CA LEU A 56 -15.48 18.66 -19.60
C LEU A 56 -15.54 17.20 -20.11
N GLY A 57 -16.44 16.38 -19.56
CA GLY A 57 -16.50 14.95 -19.83
C GLY A 57 -15.51 14.14 -18.98
N THR A 58 -15.18 12.94 -19.44
CA THR A 58 -14.28 12.01 -18.72
C THR A 58 -12.81 12.31 -19.03
N VAL A 59 -12.07 12.72 -18.00
CA VAL A 59 -10.63 12.97 -18.03
C VAL A 59 -9.89 11.76 -17.48
N GLN A 60 -8.99 11.19 -18.28
CA GLN A 60 -8.10 10.10 -17.86
C GLN A 60 -6.96 10.64 -17.01
N LEU A 61 -6.69 9.96 -15.90
CA LEU A 61 -5.71 10.34 -14.89
C LEU A 61 -4.60 9.29 -14.76
N LYS A 62 -3.50 9.69 -14.13
CA LYS A 62 -2.39 8.85 -13.66
C LYS A 62 -1.84 9.42 -12.36
N GLY A 63 -1.16 8.60 -11.59
CA GLY A 63 -0.36 9.05 -10.46
C GLY A 63 0.68 10.09 -10.85
N LEU A 64 0.81 11.12 -10.02
CA LEU A 64 1.92 12.08 -10.03
C LEU A 64 2.74 11.84 -8.77
N PRO A 65 3.86 11.07 -8.84
CA PRO A 65 4.60 10.67 -7.65
C PRO A 65 5.13 11.85 -6.84
N PHE A 66 4.93 11.78 -5.53
CA PHE A 66 5.44 12.75 -4.55
C PHE A 66 6.34 12.09 -3.49
N GLY A 67 6.17 10.78 -3.27
CA GLY A 67 6.81 10.02 -2.21
C GLY A 67 7.92 9.08 -2.69
N PRO A 68 8.38 8.14 -1.84
CA PRO A 68 9.39 7.15 -2.22
C PRO A 68 8.92 6.25 -3.37
N GLY A 69 9.86 5.86 -4.24
CA GLY A 69 9.57 5.06 -5.44
C GLY A 69 8.69 5.82 -6.43
N ASN A 70 7.55 5.23 -6.80
CA ASN A 70 6.50 5.88 -7.58
C ASN A 70 5.26 6.24 -6.74
N THR A 71 5.38 6.42 -5.43
CA THR A 71 4.22 6.70 -4.56
C THR A 71 3.55 8.02 -4.90
N ASP A 72 2.27 7.96 -5.21
CA ASP A 72 1.38 9.10 -5.49
C ASP A 72 0.17 9.17 -4.53
N THR A 73 -0.08 8.10 -3.77
CA THR A 73 -1.18 7.98 -2.82
C THR A 73 -0.68 7.32 -1.53
N THR A 74 -1.06 7.83 -0.36
CA THR A 74 -0.76 7.20 0.94
C THR A 74 -2.00 7.06 1.79
N VAL A 75 -2.16 5.88 2.40
CA VAL A 75 -3.22 5.59 3.38
C VAL A 75 -2.57 5.11 4.67
N GLU A 76 -2.83 5.81 5.77
CA GLU A 76 -2.36 5.43 7.09
C GLU A 76 -3.39 4.54 7.78
N ARG A 77 -2.94 3.37 8.24
CA ARG A 77 -3.63 2.48 9.16
C ARG A 77 -3.36 2.99 10.58
N GLN A 78 -4.35 3.64 11.18
CA GLN A 78 -4.23 4.48 12.38
C GLN A 78 -4.24 3.69 13.71
N ALA A 79 -4.37 2.36 13.67
CA ALA A 79 -4.35 1.50 14.84
C ALA A 79 -3.91 0.06 14.51
N ASP A 80 -3.41 -0.65 15.53
CA ASP A 80 -3.16 -2.08 15.46
C ASP A 80 -4.48 -2.87 15.29
N CYS A 81 -4.51 -3.73 14.28
CA CYS A 81 -5.57 -4.69 14.00
C CYS A 81 -5.29 -5.99 14.78
N VAL A 82 -5.83 -6.13 15.99
CA VAL A 82 -5.82 -7.39 16.74
C VAL A 82 -7.00 -8.25 16.29
N PHE A 83 -6.74 -9.40 15.67
CA PHE A 83 -7.83 -10.25 15.14
C PHE A 83 -8.71 -10.85 16.24
N ASN A 84 -10.02 -10.62 16.15
CA ASN A 84 -11.02 -11.27 16.97
C ASN A 84 -11.95 -12.10 16.07
N ALA A 85 -12.07 -13.40 16.34
CA ALA A 85 -12.79 -14.35 15.48
C ALA A 85 -12.39 -14.29 13.98
N GLY A 86 -11.12 -13.97 13.70
CA GLY A 86 -10.56 -13.91 12.34
C GLY A 86 -10.76 -12.59 11.60
N THR A 87 -11.30 -11.55 12.24
CA THR A 87 -11.50 -10.21 11.63
C THR A 87 -11.16 -9.08 12.61
N CYS A 88 -10.93 -7.88 12.11
CA CYS A 88 -10.73 -6.66 12.88
C CYS A 88 -11.29 -5.45 12.10
N ASN A 89 -11.52 -4.34 12.79
CA ASN A 89 -11.78 -3.04 12.15
C ASN A 89 -10.79 -2.02 12.69
N ILE A 90 -10.15 -1.26 11.81
CA ILE A 90 -9.23 -0.17 12.17
C ILE A 90 -9.63 1.14 11.47
N PRO A 91 -9.42 2.30 12.13
CA PRO A 91 -9.48 3.58 11.45
C PRO A 91 -8.37 3.69 10.40
N ILE A 92 -8.70 4.31 9.27
CA ILE A 92 -7.75 4.67 8.22
C ILE A 92 -7.89 6.15 7.85
N GLU A 93 -6.81 6.74 7.35
CA GLU A 93 -6.78 8.09 6.80
C GLU A 93 -5.98 8.12 5.51
N MET A 94 -6.54 8.62 4.42
CA MET A 94 -5.76 8.94 3.23
C MET A 94 -5.06 10.28 3.48
N THR A 95 -3.74 10.26 3.66
CA THR A 95 -2.95 11.45 4.02
C THR A 95 -2.41 12.18 2.81
N ASN A 96 -2.24 11.49 1.67
CA ASN A 96 -1.92 12.12 0.39
C ASN A 96 -2.64 11.43 -0.78
N LEU A 97 -3.03 12.26 -1.75
CA LEU A 97 -3.50 11.90 -3.08
C LEU A 97 -2.88 12.89 -4.05
N SER A 98 -2.29 12.41 -5.15
CA SER A 98 -1.59 13.24 -6.13
C SER A 98 -1.75 12.63 -7.52
N LEU A 99 -2.81 13.00 -8.25
CA LEU A 99 -3.04 12.56 -9.62
C LEU A 99 -2.88 13.73 -10.59
N ILE A 100 -2.57 13.43 -11.85
CA ILE A 100 -2.50 14.36 -12.97
C ILE A 100 -3.22 13.75 -14.18
N SER A 101 -3.77 14.57 -15.08
CA SER A 101 -4.29 14.10 -16.36
C SER A 101 -3.20 13.41 -17.21
N ILE A 102 -3.59 12.40 -17.99
CA ILE A 102 -2.68 11.71 -18.91
C ILE A 102 -2.31 12.65 -20.06
N ASP A 103 -3.34 13.27 -20.65
CA ASP A 103 -3.28 14.23 -21.73
C ASP A 103 -3.72 15.63 -21.24
N PRO A 104 -3.27 16.72 -21.88
CA PRO A 104 -3.77 18.07 -21.61
C PRO A 104 -5.27 18.20 -21.90
N VAL A 105 -5.99 18.87 -21.01
CA VAL A 105 -7.43 19.12 -21.12
C VAL A 105 -7.67 20.53 -21.67
N ALA A 106 -8.61 20.66 -22.62
CA ALA A 106 -8.98 21.95 -23.19
C ALA A 106 -10.11 22.61 -22.36
N ILE A 107 -9.82 23.73 -21.70
CA ILE A 107 -10.78 24.53 -20.94
C ILE A 107 -10.78 25.95 -21.52
N ASN A 108 -11.94 26.44 -21.97
CA ASN A 108 -12.10 27.76 -22.60
C ASN A 108 -11.07 28.06 -23.73
N GLY A 109 -10.65 27.01 -24.46
CA GLY A 109 -9.66 27.10 -25.54
C GLY A 109 -8.19 27.13 -25.09
N GLN A 110 -7.91 27.08 -23.78
CA GLN A 110 -6.57 26.90 -23.23
C GLN A 110 -6.32 25.42 -22.90
N LEU A 111 -5.10 24.94 -23.12
CA LEU A 111 -4.69 23.61 -22.68
C LEU A 111 -4.09 23.70 -21.27
N VAL A 112 -4.57 22.84 -20.37
CA VAL A 112 -4.12 22.73 -18.98
C VAL A 112 -3.85 21.29 -18.61
N ASP A 113 -2.94 21.08 -17.66
CA ASP A 113 -2.87 19.83 -16.91
C ASP A 113 -3.89 19.92 -15.77
N LEU A 114 -4.73 18.89 -15.61
CA LEU A 114 -5.62 18.78 -14.45
C LEU A 114 -4.95 17.95 -13.36
N PHE A 115 -5.16 18.33 -12.11
CA PHE A 115 -4.63 17.68 -10.93
C PHE A 115 -5.75 17.32 -9.96
N VAL A 116 -5.66 16.15 -9.33
CA VAL A 116 -6.55 15.74 -8.24
C VAL A 116 -5.72 15.50 -6.98
N LYS A 117 -6.18 16.07 -5.87
CA LYS A 117 -5.55 15.95 -4.55
C LYS A 117 -6.59 16.12 -3.44
N ILE A 118 -6.21 15.80 -2.20
CA ILE A 118 -7.01 16.06 -1.01
C ILE A 118 -7.30 17.57 -0.87
N ALA A 119 -8.51 17.92 -0.44
CA ALA A 119 -8.92 19.29 -0.16
C ALA A 119 -8.18 19.88 1.06
N PRO A 120 -7.83 21.18 1.09
CA PRO A 120 -7.00 21.74 2.14
C PRO A 120 -7.79 21.88 3.46
N GLY A 121 -7.22 21.41 4.57
CA GLY A 121 -7.85 21.50 5.89
C GLY A 121 -8.84 20.39 6.24
N SER A 122 -9.17 19.53 5.26
CA SER A 122 -10.02 18.35 5.46
C SER A 122 -9.21 17.09 5.73
N ARG A 123 -9.85 16.10 6.38
CA ARG A 123 -9.27 14.78 6.68
C ARG A 123 -10.08 13.68 6.02
N SER A 124 -9.51 13.02 5.02
CA SER A 124 -10.12 11.91 4.31
C SER A 124 -10.01 10.63 5.15
N THR A 125 -11.06 10.32 5.90
CA THR A 125 -11.04 9.29 6.96
C THR A 125 -12.05 8.18 6.72
N GLY A 126 -11.77 7.00 7.26
CA GLY A 126 -12.54 5.79 6.99
C GLY A 126 -12.29 4.66 7.97
N ILE A 127 -12.88 3.50 7.66
CA ILE A 127 -12.66 2.23 8.35
C ILE A 127 -12.19 1.19 7.34
N MET A 128 -11.18 0.41 7.72
CA MET A 128 -10.76 -0.81 7.03
C MET A 128 -11.11 -2.02 7.89
N THR A 129 -11.78 -3.00 7.29
CA THR A 129 -11.98 -4.34 7.84
C THR A 129 -10.91 -5.25 7.27
N ILE A 130 -10.05 -5.81 8.11
CA ILE A 130 -9.02 -6.77 7.70
C ILE A 130 -9.43 -8.16 8.20
N ASN A 131 -9.29 -9.16 7.34
CA ASN A 131 -9.61 -10.55 7.66
C ASN A 131 -8.33 -11.41 7.64
N GLN A 132 -8.31 -12.41 8.52
CA GLN A 132 -7.20 -13.35 8.68
C GLN A 132 -7.07 -14.32 7.49
N ASP A 133 -8.04 -14.36 6.58
CA ASP A 133 -8.04 -15.12 5.33
C ASP A 133 -7.30 -14.41 4.18
N HIS A 134 -6.53 -13.36 4.49
CA HIS A 134 -5.79 -12.51 3.55
C HIS A 134 -6.67 -11.62 2.66
N THR A 135 -7.94 -11.40 3.01
CA THR A 135 -8.80 -10.38 2.40
C THR A 135 -8.94 -9.12 3.26
N PHE A 136 -9.30 -8.01 2.64
CA PHE A 136 -9.75 -6.80 3.33
C PHE A 136 -10.86 -6.08 2.55
N SER A 137 -11.58 -5.21 3.24
CA SER A 137 -12.44 -4.19 2.63
C SER A 137 -12.30 -2.86 3.37
N SER A 138 -12.68 -1.76 2.74
CA SER A 138 -12.69 -0.44 3.39
C SER A 138 -13.78 0.47 2.86
N VAL A 139 -14.17 1.42 3.70
CA VAL A 139 -15.01 2.57 3.34
C VAL A 139 -14.29 3.82 3.81
N LEU A 140 -13.95 4.71 2.88
CA LEU A 140 -13.24 5.96 3.12
C LEU A 140 -14.07 7.13 2.61
N ASN A 141 -14.33 8.12 3.45
CA ASN A 141 -14.87 9.40 2.99
C ASN A 141 -13.68 10.21 2.46
N LEU A 142 -13.70 10.54 1.17
CA LEU A 142 -12.65 11.29 0.50
C LEU A 142 -13.11 12.73 0.30
N ASP A 143 -12.36 13.68 0.87
CA ASP A 143 -12.49 15.09 0.55
C ASP A 143 -11.36 15.51 -0.39
N TRP A 144 -11.72 15.94 -1.59
CA TRP A 144 -10.80 16.16 -2.70
C TRP A 144 -11.22 17.31 -3.60
N GLN A 145 -10.23 17.84 -4.32
CA GLN A 145 -10.36 19.02 -5.19
C GLN A 145 -9.75 18.76 -6.57
N VAL A 146 -10.29 19.47 -7.58
CA VAL A 146 -9.70 19.53 -8.93
C VAL A 146 -8.99 20.88 -9.11
N LEU A 147 -7.68 20.82 -9.37
CA LEU A 147 -6.88 21.98 -9.73
C LEU A 147 -6.45 21.91 -11.19
N ALA A 148 -6.09 23.05 -11.76
CA ALA A 148 -5.64 23.18 -13.15
C ALA A 148 -4.44 24.12 -13.23
N ALA A 149 -3.45 23.76 -14.06
CA ALA A 149 -2.29 24.61 -14.35
C ALA A 149 -1.95 24.60 -15.86
N PRO A 150 -1.29 25.63 -16.40
CA PRO A 150 -0.74 25.57 -17.75
C PRO A 150 0.14 24.32 -17.95
N VAL A 151 0.04 23.68 -19.12
CA VAL A 151 0.74 22.40 -19.40
C VAL A 151 2.23 22.47 -19.05
N GLY A 152 2.70 21.51 -18.26
CA GLY A 152 4.10 21.38 -17.83
C GLY A 152 4.54 22.37 -16.74
N SER A 153 3.67 23.25 -16.24
CA SER A 153 4.01 24.16 -15.13
C SER A 153 4.02 23.48 -13.76
N GLY A 154 3.37 22.32 -13.61
CA GLY A 154 3.35 21.51 -12.38
C GLY A 154 2.32 21.97 -11.33
N MET A 155 1.95 21.05 -10.43
CA MET A 155 0.87 21.22 -9.45
C MET A 155 1.05 22.44 -8.53
N GLN A 156 2.29 22.85 -8.25
CA GLN A 156 2.61 24.03 -7.44
C GLN A 156 2.18 25.37 -8.07
N ASN A 157 1.87 25.39 -9.37
CA ASN A 157 1.31 26.53 -10.09
C ASN A 157 -0.19 26.33 -10.40
N ALA A 158 -0.83 25.29 -9.86
CA ALA A 158 -2.22 24.99 -10.12
C ALA A 158 -3.17 25.86 -9.28
N ILE A 159 -4.23 26.35 -9.92
CA ILE A 159 -5.33 27.10 -9.31
C ILE A 159 -6.60 26.26 -9.34
N CYS A 160 -7.63 26.69 -8.61
CA CYS A 160 -8.94 26.05 -8.64
C CYS A 160 -9.49 26.04 -10.08
N VAL A 161 -9.87 24.87 -10.60
CA VAL A 161 -10.41 24.73 -11.97
C VAL A 161 -11.65 25.62 -12.22
N ALA A 162 -12.45 25.90 -11.18
CA ALA A 162 -13.60 26.79 -11.22
C ALA A 162 -13.23 28.27 -11.47
N GLU A 163 -11.99 28.68 -11.18
CA GLU A 163 -11.46 30.01 -11.55
C GLU A 163 -11.18 30.12 -13.07
N ILE A 164 -10.90 29.00 -13.74
CA ILE A 164 -10.63 28.96 -15.19
C ILE A 164 -11.93 28.86 -16.00
N ALA A 165 -12.91 28.11 -15.50
CA ALA A 165 -14.24 28.00 -16.07
C ALA A 165 -15.28 27.71 -14.99
N ALA A 166 -16.48 28.29 -15.12
CA ALA A 166 -17.62 27.95 -14.26
C ALA A 166 -18.15 26.53 -14.58
N LEU A 167 -17.46 25.52 -14.06
CA LEU A 167 -17.83 24.12 -14.17
C LEU A 167 -18.87 23.78 -13.09
N PRO A 168 -20.06 23.27 -13.45
CA PRO A 168 -21.03 22.82 -12.46
C PRO A 168 -20.48 21.60 -11.69
N GLY A 169 -20.89 21.45 -10.43
CA GLY A 169 -20.49 20.33 -9.56
C GLY A 169 -19.44 20.65 -8.49
N PHE A 170 -18.81 21.82 -8.55
CA PHE A 170 -17.75 22.26 -7.63
C PHE A 170 -18.19 23.43 -6.74
N GLU A 171 -17.62 23.47 -5.53
CA GLU A 171 -17.61 24.66 -4.67
C GLU A 171 -16.61 25.72 -5.18
N ALA A 172 -16.68 26.92 -4.61
CA ALA A 172 -15.82 28.04 -4.99
C ALA A 172 -14.31 27.83 -4.70
N ASP A 173 -13.96 26.85 -3.87
CA ASP A 173 -12.58 26.42 -3.57
C ASP A 173 -12.17 25.15 -4.36
N CYS A 174 -13.01 24.70 -5.28
CA CYS A 174 -12.88 23.47 -6.05
C CYS A 174 -12.93 22.16 -5.26
N SER A 175 -13.38 22.17 -4.00
CA SER A 175 -13.89 20.94 -3.40
C SER A 175 -15.14 20.48 -4.16
N LEU A 176 -15.48 19.20 -4.00
CA LEU A 176 -16.79 18.71 -4.39
C LEU A 176 -17.90 19.32 -3.51
N LEU A 177 -19.07 19.55 -4.11
CA LEU A 177 -20.30 19.96 -3.40
C LEU A 177 -20.82 18.90 -2.40
N THR A 178 -20.41 17.63 -2.57
CA THR A 178 -20.76 16.53 -1.66
C THR A 178 -19.53 15.66 -1.38
N PRO A 179 -19.25 15.30 -0.11
CA PRO A 179 -18.16 14.40 0.22
C PRO A 179 -18.30 13.06 -0.50
N ASP A 180 -17.22 12.60 -1.13
CA ASP A 180 -17.20 11.35 -1.86
C ASP A 180 -16.97 10.18 -0.89
N GLN A 181 -17.47 9.00 -1.26
CA GLN A 181 -17.28 7.77 -0.49
C GLN A 181 -16.67 6.71 -1.37
N LEU A 182 -15.40 6.42 -1.13
CA LEU A 182 -14.67 5.33 -1.75
C LEU A 182 -14.94 4.03 -1.01
N THR A 183 -15.32 3.00 -1.74
CA THR A 183 -15.42 1.63 -1.25
C THR A 183 -14.41 0.75 -1.97
N ALA A 184 -13.71 -0.10 -1.21
CA ALA A 184 -12.63 -0.93 -1.74
C ALA A 184 -12.67 -2.33 -1.15
N SER A 185 -12.16 -3.31 -1.90
CA SER A 185 -11.83 -4.64 -1.39
C SER A 185 -10.65 -5.22 -2.16
N GLY A 186 -9.93 -6.13 -1.52
CA GLY A 186 -8.74 -6.72 -2.13
C GLY A 186 -8.07 -7.77 -1.24
N SER A 187 -6.85 -8.12 -1.63
CA SER A 187 -6.01 -9.08 -0.92
C SER A 187 -4.79 -8.42 -0.29
N TRP A 188 -4.31 -8.97 0.81
CA TRP A 188 -3.13 -8.46 1.53
C TRP A 188 -2.19 -9.57 1.98
N GLY A 189 -0.93 -9.23 2.23
CA GLY A 189 0.07 -10.16 2.76
C GLY A 189 1.00 -9.50 3.78
N SER A 190 1.61 -10.32 4.64
CA SER A 190 2.56 -9.88 5.65
C SER A 190 4.01 -9.76 5.15
N THR A 191 4.25 -10.08 3.88
CA THR A 191 5.56 -9.99 3.23
C THR A 191 5.46 -9.02 2.05
N PRO A 192 6.39 -8.07 1.88
CA PRO A 192 6.35 -7.13 0.77
C PRO A 192 6.43 -7.84 -0.59
N PRO A 193 5.57 -7.47 -1.56
CA PRO A 193 5.68 -8.02 -2.92
C PRO A 193 6.95 -7.53 -3.62
N PRO A 194 7.45 -8.25 -4.65
CA PRO A 194 8.68 -7.90 -5.35
C PRO A 194 8.69 -6.46 -5.90
N GLY A 195 9.74 -5.72 -5.54
CA GLY A 195 9.95 -4.32 -5.93
C GLY A 195 9.13 -3.30 -5.15
N ALA A 196 8.37 -3.70 -4.12
CA ALA A 196 7.61 -2.77 -3.28
C ALA A 196 8.49 -1.67 -2.68
N VAL A 197 7.92 -0.47 -2.56
CA VAL A 197 8.48 0.60 -1.73
C VAL A 197 8.52 0.12 -0.28
N ILE A 198 9.68 0.23 0.36
CA ILE A 198 9.89 -0.11 1.76
C ILE A 198 10.26 1.16 2.53
N VAL A 199 9.43 1.52 3.52
CA VAL A 199 9.74 2.51 4.54
C VAL A 199 9.79 1.76 5.87
N LYS A 200 10.96 1.77 6.50
CA LYS A 200 11.29 0.87 7.60
C LYS A 200 11.44 1.62 8.92
N GLY A 201 10.68 1.22 9.93
CA GLY A 201 10.69 1.83 11.26
C GLY A 201 10.55 0.80 12.40
N PRO A 202 10.61 1.21 13.67
CA PRO A 202 10.21 0.38 14.81
C PRO A 202 8.68 0.27 14.91
N VAL A 203 8.14 -0.81 15.49
CA VAL A 203 6.70 -0.91 15.82
C VAL A 203 6.23 0.37 16.53
N GLY A 204 5.14 0.97 16.02
CA GLY A 204 4.61 2.26 16.48
C GLY A 204 5.07 3.48 15.66
N ASP A 205 5.94 3.29 14.65
CA ASP A 205 6.22 4.31 13.64
C ASP A 205 5.11 4.34 12.59
N GLN A 206 4.21 5.33 12.69
CA GLN A 206 3.08 5.47 11.77
C GLN A 206 3.50 5.53 10.29
N THR A 207 4.71 6.00 9.98
CA THR A 207 5.20 6.13 8.60
C THR A 207 5.78 4.83 8.03
N ALA A 208 6.01 3.82 8.86
CA ALA A 208 6.58 2.56 8.40
C ALA A 208 5.54 1.66 7.73
N ASN A 209 5.98 0.92 6.72
CA ASN A 209 5.23 -0.19 6.13
C ASN A 209 5.91 -1.56 6.35
N LEU A 210 7.17 -1.54 6.80
CA LEU A 210 7.92 -2.71 7.23
C LEU A 210 8.51 -2.46 8.62
N HIS A 211 8.02 -3.17 9.62
CA HIS A 211 8.39 -2.90 11.00
C HIS A 211 9.60 -3.72 11.50
N THR A 212 10.29 -3.15 12.49
CA THR A 212 11.37 -3.79 13.25
C THR A 212 10.93 -4.01 14.69
N ASN A 213 11.46 -5.07 15.30
CA ASN A 213 11.12 -5.51 16.66
C ASN A 213 9.64 -5.94 16.81
N LEU A 214 9.05 -6.48 15.74
CA LEU A 214 7.75 -7.16 15.78
C LEU A 214 7.76 -8.28 16.83
N GLY A 215 6.69 -8.34 17.65
CA GLY A 215 6.38 -9.49 18.49
C GLY A 215 6.09 -10.74 17.66
N ALA A 216 6.13 -11.92 18.29
CA ALA A 216 5.96 -13.21 17.60
C ALA A 216 4.58 -13.40 16.93
N ASP A 217 3.60 -12.59 17.31
CA ASP A 217 2.23 -12.53 16.80
C ASP A 217 1.94 -11.31 15.91
N GLN A 218 2.90 -10.38 15.79
CA GLN A 218 2.74 -9.15 15.02
C GLN A 218 3.24 -9.32 13.58
N MET A 219 2.57 -8.66 12.64
CA MET A 219 2.94 -8.66 11.22
C MET A 219 2.62 -7.33 10.53
N ASP A 220 3.32 -7.10 9.43
CA ASP A 220 3.04 -5.98 8.52
C ASP A 220 1.84 -6.29 7.59
N PHE A 221 1.45 -5.29 6.81
CA PHE A 221 0.40 -5.38 5.78
C PHE A 221 0.92 -4.75 4.49
N PHE A 222 0.82 -5.50 3.41
CA PHE A 222 1.14 -5.06 2.06
C PHE A 222 0.00 -5.42 1.12
N LEU A 223 -0.32 -4.50 0.22
CA LEU A 223 -1.36 -4.68 -0.78
C LEU A 223 -0.92 -5.71 -1.84
N ILE A 224 -1.78 -6.68 -2.15
CA ILE A 224 -1.54 -7.66 -3.21
C ILE A 224 -2.45 -7.38 -4.40
N GLY A 225 -1.83 -7.06 -5.54
CA GLY A 225 -2.51 -6.79 -6.80
C GLY A 225 -2.89 -5.32 -6.98
N ASP A 226 -3.86 -5.11 -7.87
CA ASP A 226 -4.53 -3.83 -8.07
C ASP A 226 -5.84 -3.83 -7.27
N VAL A 227 -6.19 -2.69 -6.67
CA VAL A 227 -7.44 -2.48 -5.94
C VAL A 227 -8.17 -1.28 -6.50
N GLU A 228 -9.44 -1.49 -6.80
CA GLU A 228 -10.35 -0.50 -7.35
C GLU A 228 -11.10 0.21 -6.20
N HIS A 229 -10.90 1.51 -6.08
CA HIS A 229 -11.74 2.35 -5.23
C HIS A 229 -12.99 2.75 -6.02
N ASN A 230 -14.11 2.15 -5.66
CA ASN A 230 -15.41 2.41 -6.25
C ASN A 230 -16.00 3.66 -5.59
N HIS A 231 -16.12 4.72 -6.37
CA HIS A 231 -16.78 5.97 -5.97
C HIS A 231 -18.30 5.74 -5.90
N ARG A 232 -18.91 6.15 -4.79
CA ARG A 232 -20.34 5.90 -4.55
C ARG A 232 -21.26 6.81 -5.37
N ASP A 233 -20.96 8.10 -5.39
CA ASP A 233 -21.87 9.14 -5.87
C ASP A 233 -21.32 9.86 -7.12
N TYR A 234 -20.17 9.44 -7.64
CA TYR A 234 -19.46 10.07 -8.77
C TYR A 234 -19.08 9.06 -9.87
N ALA A 235 -19.15 9.51 -11.12
CA ALA A 235 -18.63 8.79 -12.28
C ALA A 235 -17.09 8.94 -12.39
N ALA A 236 -16.40 8.40 -11.39
CA ALA A 236 -14.94 8.36 -11.28
C ALA A 236 -14.48 6.94 -10.94
N ASN A 237 -13.21 6.65 -11.21
CA ASN A 237 -12.54 5.41 -10.81
C ASN A 237 -11.14 5.76 -10.32
N HIS A 238 -10.76 5.23 -9.16
CA HIS A 238 -9.43 5.34 -8.61
C HIS A 238 -8.86 3.93 -8.34
N THR A 239 -8.12 3.39 -9.31
CA THR A 239 -7.39 2.12 -9.16
C THR A 239 -5.97 2.37 -8.66
N VAL A 240 -5.62 1.70 -7.56
CA VAL A 240 -4.31 1.76 -6.90
C VAL A 240 -3.63 0.39 -6.89
N ARG A 241 -2.31 0.37 -6.73
CA ARG A 241 -1.50 -0.83 -6.44
C ARG A 241 -0.36 -0.48 -5.50
N GLN A 242 0.27 -1.48 -4.88
CA GLN A 242 1.47 -1.26 -4.06
C GLN A 242 2.52 -0.48 -4.87
N ALA A 243 2.96 0.68 -4.35
CA ALA A 243 4.02 1.47 -4.97
C ALA A 243 5.30 0.65 -5.07
N LYS A 244 6.06 0.87 -6.14
CA LYS A 244 7.32 0.20 -6.43
C LYS A 244 8.46 1.18 -6.51
N VAL A 245 9.65 0.73 -6.10
CA VAL A 245 10.89 1.40 -6.48
C VAL A 245 11.08 1.15 -7.98
N PRO A 246 11.18 2.19 -8.83
CA PRO A 246 11.54 1.98 -10.23
C PRO A 246 12.87 1.22 -10.28
N GLU A 247 12.92 0.11 -11.02
CA GLU A 247 14.21 -0.57 -11.20
C GLU A 247 15.21 0.43 -11.78
N PRO A 248 16.47 0.44 -11.31
CA PRO A 248 17.49 1.34 -11.82
C PRO A 248 17.67 1.04 -13.31
N SER A 249 17.07 1.90 -14.14
CA SER A 249 17.10 1.76 -15.59
C SER A 249 18.52 1.55 -16.08
N THR A 250 18.67 0.86 -17.21
CA THR A 250 19.88 0.18 -17.68
C THR A 250 21.04 1.11 -18.12
N VAL A 251 21.18 2.27 -17.49
CA VAL A 251 22.27 3.26 -17.64
C VAL A 251 23.65 2.64 -17.38
N LEU A 252 23.76 1.66 -16.47
CA LEU A 252 24.99 0.87 -16.29
C LEU A 252 25.35 0.05 -17.55
N GLY A 253 24.37 -0.38 -18.35
CA GLY A 253 24.58 -1.01 -19.65
C GLY A 253 25.18 -0.04 -20.68
N LEU A 254 24.74 1.22 -20.68
CA LEU A 254 25.29 2.26 -21.57
C LEU A 254 26.71 2.68 -21.17
N ILE A 255 27.05 2.69 -19.87
CA ILE A 255 28.44 2.95 -19.42
C ILE A 255 29.37 1.78 -19.79
N ALA A 256 28.90 0.53 -19.71
CA ALA A 256 29.67 -0.65 -20.12
C ALA A 256 29.96 -0.70 -21.63
N VAL A 257 29.01 -0.28 -22.47
CA VAL A 257 29.19 -0.16 -23.93
C VAL A 257 29.99 1.11 -24.30
N GLY A 258 29.84 2.20 -23.54
CA GLY A 258 30.57 3.46 -23.75
C GLY A 258 32.08 3.37 -23.52
N LEU A 259 32.54 2.51 -22.60
CA LEU A 259 33.97 2.33 -22.32
C LEU A 259 34.66 1.37 -23.29
N SER A 260 33.92 0.46 -23.94
CA SER A 260 34.48 -0.51 -24.89
C SER A 260 34.73 0.07 -26.29
N SER A 261 34.14 1.22 -26.63
CA SER A 261 34.37 1.92 -27.91
C SER A 261 35.64 2.81 -27.93
N ILE A 262 36.19 3.17 -26.76
CA ILE A 262 37.35 4.08 -26.66
C ILE A 262 38.71 3.36 -26.82
N VAL A 263 38.75 2.03 -26.65
CA VAL A 263 40.00 1.25 -26.69
C VAL A 263 40.43 0.86 -28.13
N GLY A 264 39.58 1.12 -29.14
CA GLY A 264 39.77 0.63 -30.52
C GLY A 264 40.81 1.36 -31.40
N PHE A 265 41.15 2.63 -31.11
CA PHE A 265 42.01 3.43 -31.98
C PHE A 265 43.48 3.46 -31.52
N LYS A 266 44.18 2.32 -31.68
CA LYS A 266 45.65 2.28 -31.62
C LYS A 266 46.22 2.47 -33.03
N GLY A 267 46.89 3.61 -33.24
CA GLY A 267 47.06 4.21 -34.57
C GLY A 267 47.89 3.42 -35.59
N LYS A 268 47.51 3.56 -36.86
CA LYS A 268 48.41 3.33 -38.00
C LYS A 268 49.55 4.36 -37.96
N LYS A 269 50.79 3.89 -37.99
CA LYS A 269 51.94 4.71 -38.41
C LYS A 269 52.15 4.48 -39.90
N GLU A 270 52.16 5.54 -40.68
CA GLU A 270 52.65 5.50 -42.06
C GLU A 270 54.18 5.59 -42.05
N PRO A 271 54.91 4.76 -42.82
CA PRO A 271 56.31 4.98 -43.13
C PRO A 271 56.47 6.05 -44.23
N LYS A 272 57.61 6.74 -44.21
CA LYS A 272 58.03 7.71 -45.25
C LYS A 272 58.51 6.99 -46.51
#